data_AF-A0A3D1PHZ2-F1
#
_entry.id   AF-A0A3D1PHZ2-F1
#
_cell.length_a   1.000
_cell.length_b   1.000
_cell.length_c   1.000
_cell.angle_alpha   90.00
_cell.angle_beta   90.00
_cell.angle_gamma   90.00
#
_symmetry.space_group_name_H-M   'P 1'
#
loop_
_entity.id
_entity.type
_entity.pdbx_description
1 polymer ?
#
loop_
_entity_poly.entity_id
_entity_poly.type
_entity_poly.pdbx_seq_one_letter_code
_entity_poly.pdbx_strand_id
1 'polypeptide(L)'
;MPKNPRQTRKLAFLFTFLLTLFLFFPWVNAKEPPKPKPQPWQIDGIAAALDDSYPEVKQLALEKLAEYQGQDLKSVVKTEDLAQKVANVVKDEKVNASVRRSAAVALSNLGAAGAK
;
A
#
# COMPACT_ATOMS: atom_id res chain seq x y z
N MET A 1 30.12 41.20 -35.63
CA MET A 1 29.35 42.11 -34.75
C MET A 1 29.47 41.62 -33.31
N PRO A 2 29.94 42.45 -32.35
CA PRO A 2 30.09 42.04 -30.96
C PRO A 2 28.70 41.87 -30.32
N LYS A 3 28.44 40.71 -29.70
CA LYS A 3 27.20 40.46 -28.97
C LYS A 3 27.14 41.35 -27.72
N ASN A 4 26.01 42.01 -27.50
CA ASN A 4 25.81 42.90 -26.37
C ASN A 4 25.87 42.09 -25.04
N PRO A 5 26.77 42.42 -24.10
CA PRO A 5 26.93 41.70 -22.84
C PRO A 5 25.67 41.72 -21.96
N ARG A 6 24.76 42.68 -22.13
CA ARG A 6 23.46 42.68 -21.44
C ARG A 6 22.50 41.61 -21.98
N GLN A 7 22.59 41.28 -23.26
CA GLN A 7 21.71 40.31 -23.90
C GLN A 7 22.13 38.87 -23.57
N THR A 8 23.44 38.60 -23.54
CA THR A 8 23.98 37.28 -23.14
C THR A 8 23.67 36.93 -21.69
N ARG A 9 23.68 37.93 -20.78
CA ARG A 9 23.35 37.75 -19.36
C ARG A 9 21.87 37.38 -19.13
N LYS A 10 20.96 37.95 -19.93
CA LYS A 10 19.53 37.61 -19.90
C LYS A 10 19.24 36.21 -20.45
N LEU A 11 19.90 35.83 -21.55
CA LEU A 11 19.79 34.47 -22.08
C LEU A 11 20.31 33.43 -21.10
N ALA A 12 21.44 33.69 -20.44
CA ALA A 12 21.99 32.79 -19.43
C ALA A 12 21.01 32.60 -18.26
N PHE A 13 20.40 33.68 -17.77
CA PHE A 13 19.42 33.62 -16.70
C PHE A 13 18.17 32.82 -17.07
N LEU A 14 17.58 33.08 -18.25
CA LEU A 14 16.43 32.34 -18.77
C LEU A 14 16.76 30.85 -18.96
N PHE A 15 17.95 30.55 -19.47
CA PHE A 15 18.40 29.17 -19.64
C PHE A 15 18.55 28.46 -18.30
N THR A 16 19.19 29.08 -17.30
CA THR A 16 19.31 28.48 -15.96
C THR A 16 17.96 28.30 -15.29
N PHE A 17 17.02 29.24 -15.47
CA PHE A 17 15.67 29.15 -14.92
C PHE A 17 14.85 28.02 -15.56
N LEU A 18 14.98 27.84 -16.89
CA LEU A 18 14.33 26.73 -17.59
C LEU A 18 14.96 25.37 -17.25
N LEU A 19 16.29 25.33 -17.10
CA LEU A 19 17.01 24.12 -16.73
C LEU A 19 16.64 23.67 -15.31
N THR A 20 16.57 24.59 -14.34
CA THR A 20 16.11 24.23 -12.99
C THR A 20 14.68 23.72 -13.04
N LEU A 21 13.77 24.43 -13.72
CA LEU A 21 12.39 23.97 -13.86
C LEU A 21 12.30 22.56 -14.48
N PHE A 22 13.10 22.28 -15.51
CA PHE A 22 13.16 20.96 -16.16
C PHE A 22 13.64 19.85 -15.21
N LEU A 23 14.64 20.12 -14.37
CA LEU A 23 15.16 19.18 -13.39
C LEU A 23 14.21 18.95 -12.19
N PHE A 24 13.27 19.88 -11.94
CA PHE A 24 12.23 19.74 -10.92
C PHE A 24 10.95 19.06 -11.42
N PHE A 25 10.82 18.77 -12.73
CA PHE A 25 9.72 17.91 -13.18
C PHE A 25 9.93 16.48 -12.67
N PRO A 26 8.87 15.81 -12.20
CA PRO A 26 8.95 14.41 -11.80
C PRO A 26 9.17 13.54 -13.05
N TRP A 27 10.41 13.41 -13.49
CA TRP A 27 10.82 12.42 -14.50
C TRP A 27 10.77 10.98 -13.93
N VAL A 28 10.45 10.83 -12.65
CA VAL A 28 10.16 9.53 -12.05
C VAL A 28 8.72 9.10 -12.39
N ASN A 29 8.59 8.30 -13.45
CA ASN A 29 7.40 7.49 -13.70
C ASN A 29 7.63 6.06 -13.16
N ALA A 30 7.91 5.96 -11.86
CA ALA A 30 8.08 4.68 -11.21
C ALA A 30 6.71 4.00 -11.06
N LYS A 31 6.55 2.85 -11.71
CA LYS A 31 5.37 1.99 -11.51
C LYS A 31 5.65 1.07 -10.32
N GLU A 32 4.73 1.02 -9.37
CA GLU A 32 4.82 0.02 -8.30
C GLU A 32 4.86 -1.37 -8.93
N PRO A 33 5.74 -2.27 -8.43
CA PRO A 33 5.70 -3.66 -8.86
C PRO A 33 4.30 -4.22 -8.55
N PRO A 34 3.77 -5.12 -9.40
CA PRO A 34 2.48 -5.73 -9.15
C PRO A 34 2.52 -6.45 -7.80
N LYS A 35 1.50 -6.19 -6.96
CA LYS A 35 1.35 -6.85 -5.67
C LYS A 35 1.28 -8.39 -5.86
N PRO A 36 1.81 -9.17 -4.91
CA PRO A 36 1.78 -10.62 -5.01
C PRO A 36 0.34 -11.14 -5.04
N LYS A 37 0.10 -12.24 -5.76
CA LYS A 37 -1.18 -12.94 -5.73
C LYS A 37 -1.16 -14.00 -4.62
N PRO A 38 -2.18 -14.06 -3.75
CA PRO A 38 -2.23 -15.07 -2.70
C PRO A 38 -2.47 -16.45 -3.29
N GLN A 39 -1.81 -17.47 -2.72
CA GLN A 39 -2.20 -18.86 -2.88
C GLN A 39 -3.13 -19.31 -1.74
N PRO A 40 -3.99 -20.32 -1.94
CA PRO A 40 -4.90 -20.80 -0.90
C PRO A 40 -4.23 -21.12 0.44
N TRP A 41 -3.13 -21.87 0.42
CA TRP A 41 -2.40 -22.24 1.63
C TRP A 41 -1.80 -21.02 2.37
N GLN A 42 -1.52 -19.92 1.67
CA GLN A 42 -1.03 -18.69 2.31
C GLN A 42 -2.14 -18.01 3.11
N ILE A 43 -3.37 -18.03 2.59
CA ILE A 43 -4.55 -17.53 3.32
C ILE A 43 -4.83 -18.42 4.52
N ASP A 44 -4.72 -19.73 4.39
CA ASP A 44 -4.87 -20.67 5.51
C ASP A 44 -3.81 -20.43 6.60
N GLY A 45 -2.55 -20.21 6.20
CA GLY A 45 -1.47 -19.88 7.12
C GLY A 45 -1.67 -18.54 7.84
N ILE A 46 -2.14 -17.51 7.12
CA ILE A 46 -2.51 -16.21 7.72
C ILE A 46 -3.66 -16.39 8.70
N ALA A 47 -4.70 -17.15 8.33
CA ALA A 47 -5.86 -17.40 9.18
C ALA A 47 -5.49 -18.12 10.48
N ALA A 48 -4.53 -19.05 10.42
CA ALA A 48 -3.97 -19.73 11.59
C ALA A 48 -3.11 -18.79 12.45
N ALA A 49 -2.28 -17.94 11.83
CA ALA A 49 -1.45 -16.97 12.55
C ALA A 49 -2.26 -15.91 13.33
N LEU A 50 -3.51 -15.65 12.94
CA LEU A 50 -4.43 -14.80 13.72
C LEU A 50 -4.83 -15.41 15.07
N ASP A 51 -4.72 -16.73 15.22
CA ASP A 51 -5.00 -17.45 16.48
C ASP A 51 -3.77 -17.59 17.38
N ASP A 52 -2.62 -17.05 16.97
CA ASP A 52 -1.37 -17.13 17.74
C ASP A 52 -1.49 -16.46 19.12
N SER A 53 -0.65 -16.85 20.09
CA SER A 53 -0.61 -16.20 21.39
C SER A 53 0.05 -14.81 21.35
N TYR A 54 0.95 -14.57 20.40
CA TYR A 54 1.76 -13.36 20.31
C TYR A 54 1.06 -12.28 19.46
N PRO A 55 0.82 -11.08 20.02
CA PRO A 55 0.19 -9.97 19.29
C PRO A 55 0.94 -9.57 18.00
N GLU A 56 2.26 -9.68 18.00
CA GLU A 56 3.13 -9.35 16.87
C GLU A 56 2.87 -10.29 15.68
N VAL A 57 2.67 -11.59 15.95
CA VAL A 57 2.36 -12.57 14.90
C VAL A 57 1.01 -12.25 14.26
N LYS A 58 0.01 -11.89 15.07
CA LYS A 58 -1.29 -11.43 14.56
C LYS A 58 -1.16 -10.17 13.71
N GLN A 59 -0.35 -9.21 14.16
CA GLN A 59 -0.12 -7.98 13.40
C GLN A 59 0.49 -8.27 12.03
N LEU A 60 1.54 -9.10 12.00
CA LEU A 60 2.19 -9.50 10.75
C LEU A 60 1.24 -10.26 9.82
N ALA A 61 0.37 -11.12 10.36
CA ALA A 61 -0.66 -11.81 9.59
C ALA A 61 -1.65 -10.82 8.95
N LEU A 62 -2.11 -9.82 9.70
CA LEU A 62 -3.01 -8.76 9.21
C LEU A 62 -2.33 -7.88 8.17
N GLU A 63 -1.07 -7.50 8.39
CA GLU A 63 -0.28 -6.72 7.43
C GLU A 63 -0.09 -7.49 6.12
N LYS A 64 0.25 -8.79 6.20
CA LYS A 64 0.33 -9.64 5.01
C LYS A 64 -1.00 -9.79 4.29
N LEU A 65 -2.10 -9.89 5.02
CA LEU A 65 -3.43 -9.92 4.41
C LEU A 65 -3.76 -8.60 3.69
N ALA A 66 -3.34 -7.47 4.27
CA ALA A 66 -3.51 -6.13 3.71
C ALA A 66 -2.62 -5.85 2.48
N GLU A 67 -1.52 -6.59 2.30
CA GLU A 67 -0.66 -6.47 1.11
C GLU A 67 -1.36 -6.96 -0.17
N TYR A 68 -2.28 -7.92 -0.06
CA TYR A 68 -3.02 -8.46 -1.21
C TYR A 68 -4.06 -7.48 -1.74
N GLN A 69 -4.27 -7.48 -3.06
CA GLN A 69 -5.36 -6.71 -3.67
C GLN A 69 -6.70 -7.41 -3.44
N GLY A 70 -7.77 -6.64 -3.19
CA GLY A 70 -9.11 -7.20 -2.98
C GLY A 70 -9.58 -8.10 -4.12
N GLN A 71 -9.27 -7.76 -5.38
CA GLN A 71 -9.62 -8.60 -6.53
C GLN A 71 -8.89 -9.95 -6.52
N ASP A 72 -7.63 -9.97 -6.08
CA ASP A 72 -6.85 -11.20 -5.98
C ASP A 72 -7.33 -12.07 -4.81
N LEU A 73 -7.79 -11.45 -3.72
CA LEU A 73 -8.41 -12.12 -2.57
C LEU A 73 -9.74 -12.78 -2.95
N LYS A 74 -10.51 -12.24 -3.90
CA LYS A 74 -11.80 -12.81 -4.35
C LYS A 74 -11.67 -14.24 -4.87
N SER A 75 -10.54 -14.56 -5.47
CA SER A 75 -10.29 -15.90 -6.03
C SER A 75 -9.90 -16.94 -4.97
N VAL A 76 -9.55 -16.50 -3.76
CA VAL A 76 -8.93 -17.35 -2.72
C VAL A 76 -9.74 -17.36 -1.42
N VAL A 77 -10.38 -16.24 -1.07
CA VAL A 77 -11.16 -16.07 0.16
C VAL A 77 -12.58 -16.56 -0.08
N LYS A 78 -12.86 -17.78 0.40
CA LYS A 78 -14.22 -18.35 0.53
C LYS A 78 -14.75 -18.25 1.95
N THR A 79 -14.21 -17.37 2.78
CA THR A 79 -14.33 -17.47 4.23
C THR A 79 -14.95 -16.22 4.84
N GLU A 80 -16.27 -16.27 5.02
CA GLU A 80 -17.01 -15.41 5.96
C GLU A 80 -16.32 -15.44 7.34
N ASP A 81 -15.78 -16.59 7.72
CA ASP A 81 -15.03 -16.81 8.97
C ASP A 81 -13.78 -15.93 9.11
N LEU A 82 -13.02 -15.71 8.02
CA LEU A 82 -11.81 -14.88 8.07
C LEU A 82 -12.18 -13.41 8.21
N ALA A 83 -13.15 -12.93 7.44
CA ALA A 83 -13.65 -11.56 7.53
C ALA A 83 -14.23 -11.28 8.92
N GLN A 84 -14.99 -12.23 9.49
CA GLN A 84 -15.52 -12.11 10.84
C GLN A 84 -14.41 -12.09 11.90
N LYS A 85 -13.38 -12.94 11.77
CA LYS A 85 -12.23 -12.95 12.68
C LYS A 85 -11.51 -11.60 12.67
N VAL A 86 -11.23 -11.04 11.49
CA VAL A 86 -10.59 -9.72 11.35
C VAL A 86 -11.50 -8.62 11.91
N ALA A 87 -12.81 -8.67 11.65
CA ALA A 87 -13.76 -7.70 12.18
C ALA A 87 -13.84 -7.72 13.73
N ASN A 88 -13.70 -8.88 14.35
CA ASN A 88 -13.65 -9.00 15.81
C ASN A 88 -12.39 -8.31 16.37
N VAL A 89 -11.23 -8.44 15.70
CA VAL A 89 -10.00 -7.73 16.09
C VAL A 89 -10.18 -6.21 16.01
N VAL A 90 -10.86 -5.70 14.98
CA VAL A 90 -11.15 -4.26 14.85
C VAL A 90 -12.00 -3.74 16.02
N LYS A 91 -12.98 -4.54 16.46
CA LYS A 91 -13.93 -4.16 17.53
C LYS A 91 -13.36 -4.33 18.94
N ASP A 92 -12.31 -5.13 19.13
CA ASP A 92 -11.75 -5.38 20.45
C ASP A 92 -10.86 -4.21 20.91
N GLU A 93 -11.41 -3.34 21.76
CA GLU A 93 -10.72 -2.16 22.29
C GLU A 93 -9.47 -2.49 23.13
N LYS A 94 -9.35 -3.72 23.63
CA LYS A 94 -8.19 -4.17 24.40
C LYS A 94 -6.99 -4.46 23.50
N VAL A 95 -7.21 -4.66 22.20
CA VAL A 95 -6.15 -4.88 21.23
C VAL A 95 -5.43 -3.56 20.94
N ASN A 96 -4.10 -3.63 20.87
CA ASN A 96 -3.24 -2.50 20.53
C ASN A 96 -3.76 -1.77 19.28
N ALA A 97 -3.78 -0.44 19.31
CA ALA A 97 -4.31 0.39 18.24
C ALA A 97 -3.63 0.14 16.88
N SER A 98 -2.33 -0.19 16.86
CA SER A 98 -1.60 -0.55 15.63
C SER A 98 -2.17 -1.82 14.99
N VAL A 99 -2.43 -2.85 15.81
CA VAL A 99 -3.02 -4.11 15.35
C VAL A 99 -4.44 -3.90 14.83
N ARG A 100 -5.25 -3.09 15.54
CA ARG A 100 -6.60 -2.72 15.08
C ARG A 100 -6.58 -1.96 13.75
N ARG A 101 -5.62 -1.05 13.57
CA ARG A 101 -5.41 -0.33 12.30
C ARG A 101 -5.10 -1.31 11.17
N SER A 102 -4.15 -2.24 11.37
CA SER A 102 -3.82 -3.26 10.37
C SER A 102 -5.04 -4.14 10.05
N ALA A 103 -5.83 -4.52 11.05
CA ALA A 103 -7.08 -5.26 10.86
C ALA A 103 -8.10 -4.49 10.02
N ALA A 104 -8.27 -3.18 10.26
CA ALA A 104 -9.20 -2.36 9.49
C ALA A 104 -8.78 -2.26 8.01
N VAL A 105 -7.48 -2.12 7.74
CA VAL A 105 -6.95 -2.11 6.36
C VAL A 105 -7.19 -3.46 5.68
N ALA A 106 -6.87 -4.57 6.35
CA ALA A 106 -7.10 -5.91 5.82
C ALA A 106 -8.59 -6.16 5.54
N LEU A 107 -9.48 -5.76 6.45
CA LEU A 107 -10.92 -5.90 6.29
C LEU A 107 -11.48 -5.09 5.12
N SER A 108 -10.93 -3.90 4.86
CA SER A 108 -11.31 -3.09 3.70
C SER A 108 -11.01 -3.82 2.38
N ASN A 109 -9.83 -4.44 2.28
CA ASN A 109 -9.46 -5.22 1.09
C ASN A 109 -10.33 -6.47 0.92
N LEU A 110 -10.68 -7.16 2.02
CA LEU A 110 -11.62 -8.29 2.00
C LEU A 110 -13.03 -7.85 1.56
N GLY A 111 -13.49 -6.70 2.02
CA GLY A 111 -14.77 -6.12 1.57
C GLY A 111 -14.78 -5.81 0.08
N ALA A 112 -13.68 -5.25 -0.45
CA ALA A 112 -13.51 -5.03 -1.89
C ALA A 112 -13.49 -6.33 -2.71
N ALA A 113 -13.10 -7.46 -2.11
CA ALA A 113 -13.17 -8.78 -2.72
C ALA A 113 -14.62 -9.30 -2.83
N GLY A 114 -15.44 -9.02 -1.81
CA GLY A 114 -16.84 -9.45 -1.72
C GLY A 114 -17.84 -8.54 -2.46
N ALA A 115 -17.50 -7.26 -2.67
CA ALA A 115 -18.31 -6.34 -3.45
C ALA A 115 -18.39 -6.77 -4.93
N LYS A 116 -19.61 -6.80 -5.48
CA LYS A 116 -19.90 -7.11 -6.88
C LYS A 116 -19.88 -5.85 -7.74
#